data_AF-A0A3B8MCM7-F1
#
_entry.id   AF-A0A3B8MCM7-F1
#
_cell.length_a   1.000
_cell.length_b   1.000
_cell.length_c   1.000
_cell.angle_alpha   90.00
_cell.angle_beta   90.00
_cell.angle_gamma   90.00
#
_symmetry.space_group_name_H-M   'P 1'
#
loop_
_entity.id
_entity.type
_entity.pdbx_description
1 polymer ?
#
loop_
_entity_poly.entity_id
_entity_poly.type
_entity_poly.pdbx_seq_one_letter_code
_entity_poly.pdbx_strand_id
1 'polypeptide(L)'
;MSYKKIAVLGLLIAASFSACAQEELNPVPSEGSNQESSSNRAEGASKEEPDSKSVAASAKTESTVAAGQSQKDESPESPQLLNLLTTPFVEADEYWGVQPFAIKSNQLGVQFHNGIDYFTSEEKVAIQAVSSGRVMFVDVYERKPDGAFQINLAWQTPTGEVLSYRLEPSAGPADQAKVANQKLLAQKMMDSMTIRVGDQIVEGQLLGYLYGQDEWAHVHMSLKASDRGPEKWLCPADYMATLEGSDLLPKSLIWADRLYKGSKRPQLCNY
;
A
#
# COMPACT_ATOMS: atom_id res chain seq x y z
N MET A 1 -59.73 36.54 -9.00
CA MET A 1 -59.00 37.10 -7.85
C MET A 1 -59.02 36.09 -6.71
N SER A 2 -57.87 35.56 -6.29
CA SER A 2 -57.50 35.36 -4.87
C SER A 2 -56.08 34.81 -4.81
N TYR A 3 -55.24 35.39 -3.97
CA TYR A 3 -53.85 34.97 -3.74
C TYR A 3 -53.74 34.18 -2.43
N LYS A 4 -52.56 33.57 -2.20
CA LYS A 4 -52.03 32.95 -0.95
C LYS A 4 -52.29 31.43 -0.86
N LYS A 5 -51.33 30.60 -0.43
CA LYS A 5 -49.99 30.83 0.16
C LYS A 5 -48.91 29.96 -0.50
N ILE A 6 -47.69 30.49 -0.55
CA ILE A 6 -46.44 29.70 -0.61
C ILE A 6 -46.17 29.16 0.80
N ALA A 7 -45.73 27.91 0.91
CA ALA A 7 -45.14 27.35 2.12
C ALA A 7 -43.88 26.56 1.73
N VAL A 8 -42.73 27.22 1.80
CA VAL A 8 -41.42 26.57 1.79
C VAL A 8 -41.13 26.11 3.22
N LEU A 9 -40.80 24.84 3.41
CA LEU A 9 -40.12 24.39 4.63
C LEU A 9 -39.04 23.38 4.25
N GLY A 10 -37.79 23.84 4.23
CA GLY A 10 -36.64 22.98 3.98
C GLY A 10 -36.32 22.13 5.20
N LEU A 11 -36.13 20.83 5.00
CA LEU A 11 -35.59 19.95 6.03
C LEU A 11 -34.05 19.94 5.93
N LEU A 12 -33.41 20.84 6.68
CA LEU A 12 -31.95 20.82 6.85
C LEU A 12 -31.58 19.66 7.77
N ILE A 13 -31.19 18.53 7.19
CA ILE A 13 -30.57 17.43 7.93
C ILE A 13 -29.14 17.84 8.30
N ALA A 14 -28.97 18.32 9.53
CA ALA A 14 -27.67 18.56 10.12
C ALA A 14 -27.02 17.22 10.51
N ALA A 15 -26.30 16.60 9.57
CA ALA A 15 -25.45 15.44 9.85
C ALA A 15 -24.21 15.88 10.63
N SER A 16 -24.31 15.90 11.97
CA SER A 16 -23.19 16.14 12.87
C SER A 16 -22.26 14.93 12.92
N PHE A 17 -21.26 14.88 12.04
CA PHE A 17 -20.12 13.97 12.21
C PHE A 17 -19.28 14.44 13.40
N SER A 18 -19.51 13.84 14.56
CA SER A 18 -18.70 14.09 15.76
C SER A 18 -17.36 13.35 15.63
N ALA A 19 -16.34 14.06 15.16
CA ALA A 19 -14.97 13.60 15.28
C ALA A 19 -14.52 13.73 16.74
N CYS A 20 -14.30 12.60 17.43
CA CYS A 20 -13.76 12.58 18.78
C CYS A 20 -12.26 12.27 18.77
N ALA A 21 -11.48 13.33 18.66
CA ALA A 21 -10.18 13.49 19.31
C ALA A 21 -10.33 14.78 20.14
N GLN A 22 -9.79 14.95 21.35
CA GLN A 22 -8.72 14.25 22.06
C GLN A 22 -8.84 14.68 23.54
N GLU A 23 -8.42 13.86 24.52
CA GLU A 23 -8.09 14.39 25.85
C GLU A 23 -6.86 13.67 26.41
N GLU A 24 -5.72 14.37 26.42
CA GLU A 24 -4.55 13.97 27.18
C GLU A 24 -4.74 14.38 28.64
N LEU A 25 -4.43 13.47 29.57
CA LEU A 25 -4.07 13.84 30.93
C LEU A 25 -2.73 13.18 31.30
N ASN A 26 -1.80 14.04 31.70
CA ASN A 26 -0.40 13.73 31.97
C ASN A 26 -0.19 13.09 33.37
N PRO A 27 1.00 12.52 33.67
CA PRO A 27 1.14 11.44 34.65
C PRO A 27 1.32 11.90 36.11
N VAL A 28 1.12 10.97 37.04
CA VAL A 28 1.45 11.10 38.48
C VAL A 28 2.24 9.85 38.92
N PRO A 29 3.32 9.98 39.72
CA PRO A 29 4.32 8.93 39.90
C PRO A 29 4.03 8.00 41.08
N SER A 30 4.82 6.92 41.17
CA SER A 30 4.98 6.14 42.40
C SER A 30 6.46 5.77 42.59
N GLU A 31 7.15 6.51 43.46
CA GLU A 31 8.32 6.00 44.19
C GLU A 31 7.82 5.32 45.47
N GLY A 32 8.46 4.23 45.95
CA GLY A 32 8.11 3.70 47.26
C GLY A 32 8.58 2.30 47.66
N SER A 33 9.87 2.15 47.94
CA SER A 33 10.44 1.23 48.96
C SER A 33 10.28 -0.31 48.82
N ASN A 34 11.37 -0.93 48.37
CA ASN A 34 12.13 -2.01 49.04
C ASN A 34 11.45 -2.90 50.11
N GLN A 35 11.58 -4.22 49.94
CA GLN A 35 12.15 -5.08 50.99
C GLN A 35 12.87 -6.32 50.43
N GLU A 36 14.05 -6.65 50.96
CA GLU A 36 14.88 -7.80 50.59
C GLU A 36 14.51 -9.10 51.34
N SER A 37 14.83 -10.25 50.72
CA SER A 37 15.56 -11.37 51.34
C SER A 37 15.96 -12.35 50.22
N SER A 38 17.23 -12.38 49.78
CA SER A 38 18.31 -13.30 50.21
C SER A 38 18.06 -14.79 49.86
N SER A 39 19.03 -15.64 49.47
CA SER A 39 20.50 -15.56 49.47
C SER A 39 21.11 -16.54 48.43
N ASN A 40 22.44 -16.43 48.22
CA ASN A 40 23.41 -17.34 47.57
C ASN A 40 23.78 -16.92 46.12
N ARG A 41 24.93 -16.27 45.81
CA ARG A 41 26.36 -16.52 46.15
C ARG A 41 26.87 -17.84 45.53
N ALA A 42 28.00 -17.95 44.82
CA ALA A 42 29.20 -17.10 44.67
C ALA A 42 29.82 -17.24 43.24
N GLU A 43 30.34 -16.17 42.63
CA GLU A 43 31.78 -15.79 42.49
C GLU A 43 32.54 -16.47 41.32
N GLY A 44 33.33 -15.66 40.59
CA GLY A 44 34.11 -16.09 39.41
C GLY A 44 34.47 -14.91 38.52
N ALA A 45 35.43 -14.07 38.96
CA ALA A 45 35.65 -12.74 38.40
C ALA A 45 36.89 -12.61 37.49
N SER A 46 36.75 -11.77 36.46
CA SER A 46 37.73 -10.77 35.99
C SER A 46 39.04 -11.14 35.26
N LYS A 47 39.17 -10.50 34.07
CA LYS A 47 40.38 -9.79 33.54
C LYS A 47 41.57 -10.64 33.05
N GLU A 48 42.43 -10.20 32.11
CA GLU A 48 42.58 -8.93 31.36
C GLU A 48 43.34 -9.18 30.02
N GLU A 49 43.21 -8.29 29.03
CA GLU A 49 44.12 -8.17 27.86
C GLU A 49 45.42 -7.40 28.25
N PRO A 50 46.56 -7.53 27.53
CA PRO A 50 46.90 -6.48 26.54
C PRO A 50 47.92 -6.77 25.38
N ASP A 51 47.84 -5.91 24.36
CA ASP A 51 48.87 -5.27 23.50
C ASP A 51 49.87 -5.99 22.54
N SER A 52 49.64 -5.76 21.23
CA SER A 52 50.46 -4.99 20.26
C SER A 52 52.00 -4.87 20.35
N LYS A 53 52.73 -5.30 19.28
CA LYS A 53 53.49 -4.42 18.32
C LYS A 53 54.43 -5.12 17.30
N SER A 54 54.27 -4.74 16.02
CA SER A 54 55.27 -4.38 14.97
C SER A 54 56.60 -5.14 14.76
N VAL A 55 56.93 -5.48 13.50
CA VAL A 55 58.06 -4.92 12.68
C VAL A 55 58.01 -5.53 11.25
N ALA A 56 58.47 -4.79 10.23
CA ALA A 56 58.46 -5.18 8.80
C ALA A 56 59.86 -5.17 8.16
N ALA A 57 60.09 -5.97 7.10
CA ALA A 57 61.07 -5.69 6.04
C ALA A 57 60.91 -6.56 4.77
N SER A 58 61.14 -5.93 3.61
CA SER A 58 60.92 -6.39 2.22
C SER A 58 61.75 -7.59 1.71
N ALA A 59 61.22 -8.23 0.66
CA ALA A 59 62.01 -8.78 -0.45
C ALA A 59 61.36 -8.37 -1.80
N LYS A 60 62.17 -7.93 -2.77
CA LYS A 60 61.72 -7.54 -4.13
C LYS A 60 61.72 -8.74 -5.06
N THR A 61 60.75 -8.79 -5.99
CA THR A 61 60.93 -9.45 -7.29
C THR A 61 60.14 -8.70 -8.36
N GLU A 62 60.83 -8.19 -9.39
CA GLU A 62 60.20 -7.66 -10.62
C GLU A 62 60.16 -8.78 -11.69
N SER A 63 59.08 -8.87 -12.48
CA SER A 63 59.10 -9.57 -13.77
C SER A 63 57.92 -9.18 -14.69
N THR A 64 58.15 -9.27 -16.01
CA THR A 64 57.39 -8.65 -17.11
C THR A 64 57.45 -9.60 -18.35
N VAL A 65 56.58 -9.59 -19.38
CA VAL A 65 55.60 -8.62 -19.93
C VAL A 65 54.41 -9.38 -20.55
N ALA A 66 53.22 -8.75 -20.61
CA ALA A 66 52.07 -9.08 -21.48
C ALA A 66 51.32 -10.41 -21.20
N ALA A 67 50.03 -10.56 -21.52
CA ALA A 67 49.23 -9.93 -22.59
C ALA A 67 47.76 -9.73 -22.20
N GLY A 68 47.07 -8.85 -22.92
CA GLY A 68 45.70 -8.45 -22.58
C GLY A 68 44.65 -9.52 -22.89
N GLN A 69 43.78 -9.78 -21.92
CA GLN A 69 42.40 -10.18 -22.19
C GLN A 69 41.52 -8.96 -21.94
N SER A 70 40.89 -8.44 -23.00
CA SER A 70 39.80 -7.49 -22.84
C SER A 70 38.65 -8.22 -22.15
N GLN A 71 38.53 -8.05 -20.84
CA GLN A 71 37.25 -8.23 -20.18
C GLN A 71 36.29 -7.28 -20.88
N LYS A 72 35.24 -7.84 -21.51
CA LYS A 72 34.04 -7.03 -21.72
C LYS A 72 33.55 -6.70 -20.32
N ASP A 73 33.64 -5.44 -19.96
CA ASP A 73 32.75 -4.91 -18.93
C ASP A 73 31.33 -5.12 -19.44
N GLU A 74 30.69 -6.20 -18.97
CA GLU A 74 29.25 -6.18 -18.80
C GLU A 74 28.99 -5.03 -17.84
N SER A 75 28.65 -3.86 -18.43
CA SER A 75 28.11 -2.76 -17.66
C SER A 75 26.96 -3.34 -16.85
N PRO A 76 26.94 -3.17 -15.51
CA PRO A 76 25.81 -3.66 -14.73
C PRO A 76 24.57 -3.04 -15.35
N GLU A 77 23.62 -3.88 -15.79
CA GLU A 77 22.35 -3.40 -16.30
C GLU A 77 21.83 -2.42 -15.25
N SER A 78 21.59 -1.17 -15.67
CA SER A 78 20.95 -0.17 -14.82
C SER A 78 19.71 -0.85 -14.25
N PRO A 79 19.55 -0.92 -12.91
CA PRO A 79 18.44 -1.67 -12.31
C PRO A 79 17.17 -1.19 -13.00
N GLN A 80 16.50 -2.11 -13.70
CA GLN A 80 15.32 -1.77 -14.48
C GLN A 80 14.39 -1.03 -13.54
N LEU A 81 14.07 0.24 -13.82
CA LEU A 81 13.05 0.89 -13.03
C LEU A 81 11.78 0.07 -13.23
N LEU A 82 11.18 -0.37 -12.13
CA LEU A 82 9.86 -0.94 -12.14
C LEU A 82 8.94 0.05 -12.86
N ASN A 83 8.40 -0.37 -13.99
CA ASN A 83 7.52 0.42 -14.84
C ASN A 83 6.11 -0.15 -14.70
N LEU A 84 5.30 0.47 -13.83
CA LEU A 84 3.93 0.07 -13.59
C LEU A 84 2.99 0.67 -14.64
N LEU A 85 2.01 -0.11 -15.10
CA LEU A 85 0.81 0.43 -15.73
C LEU A 85 0.10 1.37 -14.74
N THR A 86 -0.51 2.43 -15.26
CA THR A 86 -1.14 3.48 -14.45
C THR A 86 -2.45 3.07 -13.79
N THR A 87 -3.06 1.96 -14.22
CA THR A 87 -4.31 1.43 -13.66
C THR A 87 -4.30 -0.10 -13.59
N PRO A 88 -4.86 -0.71 -12.52
CA PRO A 88 -5.10 -2.14 -12.42
C PRO A 88 -6.30 -2.61 -13.24
N PHE A 89 -7.05 -1.71 -13.88
CA PHE A 89 -8.20 -2.07 -14.73
C PHE A 89 -7.76 -2.23 -16.18
N VAL A 90 -8.37 -3.17 -16.91
CA VAL A 90 -8.10 -3.39 -18.34
C VAL A 90 -8.54 -2.18 -19.16
N GLU A 91 -9.75 -1.68 -18.90
CA GLU A 91 -10.29 -0.48 -19.55
C GLU A 91 -10.12 0.73 -18.63
N ALA A 92 -9.55 1.82 -19.15
CA ALA A 92 -9.15 2.97 -18.34
C ALA A 92 -10.32 3.89 -17.93
N ASP A 93 -11.52 3.71 -18.51
CA ASP A 93 -12.73 4.44 -18.14
C ASP A 93 -13.58 3.75 -17.06
N GLU A 94 -13.31 2.48 -16.73
CA GLU A 94 -14.02 1.71 -15.69
C GLU A 94 -13.80 2.21 -14.22
N TYR A 95 -13.00 3.26 -14.00
CA TYR A 95 -12.88 3.96 -12.70
C TYR A 95 -13.25 5.44 -12.78
N TRP A 96 -13.97 5.94 -11.76
CA TRP A 96 -14.40 7.33 -11.66
C TRP A 96 -13.50 8.20 -10.77
N GLY A 97 -12.78 7.60 -9.80
CA GLY A 97 -12.06 8.34 -8.76
C GLY A 97 -10.82 7.64 -8.23
N VAL A 98 -9.88 8.42 -7.68
CA VAL A 98 -8.59 7.93 -7.16
C VAL A 98 -8.27 8.49 -5.77
N GLN A 99 -8.16 7.64 -4.75
CA GLN A 99 -7.59 8.06 -3.45
C GLN A 99 -6.06 7.88 -3.47
N PRO A 100 -5.28 8.94 -3.22
CA PRO A 100 -3.82 8.92 -3.40
C PRO A 100 -3.06 8.29 -2.22
N PHE A 101 -1.80 7.96 -2.45
CA PHE A 101 -0.88 7.43 -1.43
C PHE A 101 -0.51 8.50 -0.41
N ALA A 102 -0.52 8.14 0.88
CA ALA A 102 -0.08 9.01 1.96
C ALA A 102 0.43 8.21 3.17
N ILE A 103 1.70 8.35 3.54
CA ILE A 103 2.24 7.77 4.79
C ILE A 103 2.42 8.80 5.93
N LYS A 104 2.03 10.05 5.67
CA LYS A 104 1.83 11.11 6.66
C LYS A 104 0.45 11.74 6.49
N SER A 105 -0.05 12.36 7.56
CA SER A 105 -1.21 13.25 7.53
C SER A 105 -1.07 14.33 6.45
N ASN A 106 -2.06 14.42 5.56
CA ASN A 106 -2.10 15.41 4.49
C ASN A 106 -3.32 16.33 4.61
N GLN A 107 -3.44 17.30 3.70
CA GLN A 107 -4.55 18.27 3.73
C GLN A 107 -5.95 17.66 3.52
N LEU A 108 -6.05 16.43 3.00
CA LEU A 108 -7.32 15.70 2.83
C LEU A 108 -7.79 15.08 4.16
N GLY A 109 -6.93 15.05 5.19
CA GLY A 109 -7.20 14.34 6.45
C GLY A 109 -6.87 12.85 6.39
N VAL A 110 -6.30 12.36 5.28
CA VAL A 110 -5.74 11.00 5.19
C VAL A 110 -4.49 10.96 6.08
N GLN A 111 -4.53 10.14 7.13
CA GLN A 111 -3.42 9.96 8.07
C GLN A 111 -2.41 8.92 7.56
N PHE A 112 -2.93 7.82 7.03
CA PHE A 112 -2.17 6.73 6.45
C PHE A 112 -3.01 6.01 5.37
N HIS A 113 -2.41 5.82 4.20
CA HIS A 113 -2.94 5.11 3.05
C HIS A 113 -1.76 4.60 2.21
N ASN A 114 -1.47 3.31 2.32
CA ASN A 114 -0.24 2.68 1.84
C ASN A 114 -0.24 2.30 0.35
N GLY A 115 -1.15 2.87 -0.43
CA GLY A 115 -1.36 2.54 -1.83
C GLY A 115 -2.22 3.57 -2.54
N ILE A 116 -2.85 3.16 -3.63
CA ILE A 116 -3.77 3.97 -4.43
C ILE A 116 -5.07 3.18 -4.59
N ASP A 117 -6.22 3.80 -4.28
CA ASP A 117 -7.53 3.18 -4.52
C ASP A 117 -8.10 3.66 -5.85
N TYR A 118 -8.60 2.72 -6.65
CA TYR A 118 -9.22 2.96 -7.96
C TYR A 118 -10.72 2.66 -7.85
N PHE A 119 -11.56 3.68 -7.65
CA PHE A 119 -12.99 3.51 -7.40
C PHE A 119 -13.80 3.35 -8.68
N THR A 120 -14.71 2.38 -8.70
CA THR A 120 -15.60 2.06 -9.82
C THR A 120 -17.08 2.15 -9.44
N SER A 121 -17.93 2.43 -10.43
CA SER A 121 -19.39 2.31 -10.34
C SER A 121 -19.92 0.98 -10.90
N GLU A 122 -19.06 0.19 -11.54
CA GLU A 122 -19.49 -0.98 -12.32
C GLU A 122 -19.68 -2.21 -11.43
N GLU A 123 -20.72 -3.00 -11.72
CA GLU A 123 -20.99 -4.26 -11.03
C GLU A 123 -19.90 -5.33 -11.30
N LYS A 124 -19.12 -5.16 -12.36
CA LYS A 124 -18.05 -6.06 -12.79
C LYS A 124 -16.99 -5.28 -13.59
N VAL A 125 -15.73 -5.32 -13.15
CA VAL A 125 -14.57 -4.69 -13.81
C VAL A 125 -13.49 -5.72 -14.07
N ALA A 126 -12.84 -5.68 -15.23
CA ALA A 126 -11.73 -6.56 -15.57
C ALA A 126 -10.41 -6.04 -14.98
N ILE A 127 -9.67 -6.88 -14.26
CA ILE A 127 -8.40 -6.48 -13.63
C ILE A 127 -7.18 -7.09 -14.33
N GLN A 128 -6.12 -6.31 -14.47
CA GLN A 128 -4.86 -6.70 -15.10
C GLN A 128 -3.66 -6.55 -14.16
N ALA A 129 -2.58 -7.27 -14.44
CA ALA A 129 -1.31 -7.07 -13.76
C ALA A 129 -0.64 -5.77 -14.24
N VAL A 130 -0.47 -4.79 -13.34
CA VAL A 130 0.30 -3.56 -13.67
C VAL A 130 1.80 -3.80 -13.90
N SER A 131 2.30 -4.99 -13.60
CA SER A 131 3.69 -5.39 -13.83
C SER A 131 3.80 -6.91 -13.95
N SER A 132 4.85 -7.37 -14.61
CA SER A 132 5.21 -8.80 -14.61
C SER A 132 5.67 -9.27 -13.23
N GLY A 133 5.65 -10.58 -12.96
CA GLY A 133 6.20 -11.11 -11.71
C GLY A 133 5.83 -12.56 -11.38
N ARG A 134 6.11 -12.96 -10.12
CA ARG A 134 5.75 -14.27 -9.55
C ARG A 134 4.67 -14.12 -8.49
N VAL A 135 3.52 -14.77 -8.68
CA VAL A 135 2.41 -14.75 -7.72
C VAL A 135 2.84 -15.38 -6.40
N MET A 136 2.73 -14.61 -5.31
CA MET A 136 3.10 -15.02 -3.95
C MET A 136 1.90 -15.55 -3.18
N PHE A 137 0.74 -14.92 -3.31
CA PHE A 137 -0.52 -15.39 -2.74
C PHE A 137 -1.72 -14.82 -3.51
N VAL A 138 -2.86 -15.51 -3.40
CA VAL A 138 -4.20 -15.03 -3.76
C VAL A 138 -5.17 -15.72 -2.80
N ASP A 139 -5.97 -14.95 -2.04
CA ASP A 139 -6.88 -15.50 -1.03
C ASP A 139 -8.07 -14.56 -0.72
N VAL A 140 -9.16 -15.16 -0.24
CA VAL A 140 -10.31 -14.43 0.31
C VAL A 140 -10.00 -14.01 1.74
N TYR A 141 -10.14 -12.71 2.02
CA TYR A 141 -9.83 -12.12 3.32
C TYR A 141 -11.07 -11.54 3.99
N GLU A 142 -11.29 -11.87 5.26
CA GLU A 142 -12.27 -11.22 6.12
C GLU A 142 -11.56 -10.13 6.95
N ARG A 143 -11.86 -8.86 6.63
CA ARG A 143 -11.30 -7.70 7.31
C ARG A 143 -11.88 -7.60 8.73
N LYS A 144 -11.00 -7.52 9.73
CA LYS A 144 -11.38 -7.25 11.12
C LYS A 144 -11.18 -5.74 11.41
N PRO A 145 -12.03 -5.11 12.23
CA PRO A 145 -13.09 -5.71 13.04
C PRO A 145 -14.49 -5.75 12.39
N ASP A 146 -14.71 -5.12 11.23
CA ASP A 146 -16.05 -4.94 10.66
C ASP A 146 -16.63 -6.17 9.93
N GLY A 147 -15.79 -7.18 9.63
CA GLY A 147 -16.20 -8.43 9.00
C GLY A 147 -16.36 -8.35 7.48
N ALA A 148 -15.99 -7.22 6.86
CA ALA A 148 -16.08 -7.04 5.41
C ALA A 148 -15.21 -8.06 4.66
N PHE A 149 -15.67 -8.53 3.50
CA PHE A 149 -14.94 -9.51 2.69
C PHE A 149 -14.35 -8.89 1.42
N GLN A 150 -13.13 -9.31 1.09
CA GLN A 150 -12.34 -8.87 -0.05
C GLN A 150 -11.48 -10.02 -0.59
N ILE A 151 -10.82 -9.83 -1.74
CA ILE A 151 -9.68 -10.68 -2.12
C ILE A 151 -8.40 -9.89 -1.99
N ASN A 152 -7.37 -10.52 -1.44
CA ASN A 152 -6.03 -10.01 -1.45
C ASN A 152 -5.17 -10.89 -2.37
N LEU A 153 -4.38 -10.28 -3.26
CA LEU A 153 -3.40 -10.97 -4.09
C LEU A 153 -2.10 -10.18 -4.14
N ALA A 154 -0.97 -10.86 -4.26
CA ALA A 154 0.33 -10.20 -4.41
C ALA A 154 1.29 -11.00 -5.27
N TRP A 155 2.22 -10.30 -5.89
CA TRP A 155 3.34 -10.88 -6.61
C TRP A 155 4.65 -10.15 -6.31
N GLN A 156 5.74 -10.89 -6.47
CA GLN A 156 7.08 -10.32 -6.48
C GLN A 156 7.42 -9.87 -7.91
N THR A 157 7.81 -8.62 -8.07
CA THR A 157 8.28 -8.05 -9.34
C THR A 157 9.68 -8.59 -9.69
N PRO A 158 10.15 -8.47 -10.95
CA PRO A 158 11.51 -8.87 -11.34
C PRO A 158 12.62 -8.12 -10.58
N THR A 159 12.33 -6.86 -10.21
CA THR A 159 13.19 -5.96 -9.42
C THR A 159 13.18 -6.28 -7.92
N GLY A 160 12.20 -7.07 -7.48
CA GLY A 160 12.13 -7.68 -6.16
C GLY A 160 10.98 -7.18 -5.31
N GLU A 161 10.49 -5.95 -5.52
CA GLU A 161 9.36 -5.36 -4.79
C GLU A 161 8.14 -6.28 -4.74
N VAL A 162 7.36 -6.15 -3.66
CA VAL A 162 6.06 -6.82 -3.54
C VAL A 162 4.98 -5.83 -3.93
N LEU A 163 4.31 -6.10 -5.06
CA LEU A 163 3.08 -5.41 -5.42
C LEU A 163 1.88 -6.24 -4.94
N SER A 164 0.85 -5.59 -4.40
CA SER A 164 -0.38 -6.26 -3.99
C SER A 164 -1.64 -5.48 -4.31
N TYR A 165 -2.69 -6.21 -4.64
CA TYR A 165 -4.05 -5.70 -4.77
C TYR A 165 -4.93 -6.18 -3.63
N ARG A 166 -5.83 -5.30 -3.19
CA ARG A 166 -7.05 -5.68 -2.48
C ARG A 166 -8.24 -5.35 -3.37
N LEU A 167 -9.07 -6.35 -3.65
CA LEU A 167 -10.30 -6.26 -4.41
C LEU A 167 -11.45 -6.09 -3.41
N GLU A 168 -11.88 -4.86 -3.20
CA GLU A 168 -12.86 -4.51 -2.17
C GLU A 168 -14.21 -4.21 -2.85
N PRO A 169 -15.27 -5.02 -2.65
CA PRO A 169 -16.57 -4.82 -3.29
C PRO A 169 -17.25 -3.50 -2.91
N SER A 170 -16.84 -2.89 -1.79
CA SER A 170 -17.26 -1.56 -1.35
C SER A 170 -16.42 -1.08 -0.17
N ALA A 171 -16.19 0.23 -0.07
CA ALA A 171 -15.62 0.88 1.11
C ALA A 171 -16.68 1.32 2.15
N GLY A 172 -16.20 1.67 3.34
CA GLY A 172 -17.00 2.28 4.42
C GLY A 172 -17.78 1.28 5.28
N PRO A 173 -18.60 1.78 6.23
CA PRO A 173 -19.35 0.95 7.17
C PRO A 173 -20.31 -0.02 6.46
N ALA A 174 -20.37 -1.25 6.98
CA ALA A 174 -21.23 -2.30 6.48
C ALA A 174 -22.16 -2.82 7.58
N ASP A 175 -23.45 -2.98 7.26
CA ASP A 175 -24.37 -3.78 8.07
C ASP A 175 -24.21 -5.28 7.77
N GLN A 176 -24.94 -6.13 8.51
CA GLN A 176 -24.86 -7.58 8.34
C GLN A 176 -25.26 -8.06 6.95
N ALA A 177 -26.17 -7.37 6.26
CA ALA A 177 -26.60 -7.73 4.90
C ALA A 177 -25.53 -7.32 3.87
N LYS A 178 -24.91 -6.13 4.05
CA LYS A 178 -23.78 -5.68 3.25
C LYS A 178 -22.59 -6.63 3.39
N VAL A 179 -22.20 -6.99 4.62
CA VAL A 179 -21.15 -8.00 4.89
C VAL A 179 -21.47 -9.37 4.27
N ALA A 180 -22.70 -9.85 4.41
CA ALA A 180 -23.10 -11.14 3.82
C ALA A 180 -22.99 -11.13 2.29
N ASN A 181 -23.35 -10.03 1.63
CA ASN A 181 -23.19 -9.87 0.19
C ASN A 181 -21.71 -9.77 -0.22
N GLN A 182 -20.89 -9.00 0.50
CA GLN A 182 -19.44 -8.93 0.27
C GLN A 182 -18.79 -10.32 0.30
N LYS A 183 -19.24 -11.21 1.18
CA LYS A 183 -18.74 -12.60 1.25
C LYS A 183 -19.04 -13.39 -0.03
N LEU A 184 -20.24 -13.24 -0.58
CA LEU A 184 -20.63 -13.88 -1.85
C LEU A 184 -19.84 -13.30 -3.03
N LEU A 185 -19.67 -11.97 -3.06
CA LEU A 185 -18.88 -11.29 -4.09
C LEU A 185 -17.40 -11.68 -4.02
N ALA A 186 -16.81 -11.80 -2.82
CA ALA A 186 -15.45 -12.26 -2.64
C ALA A 186 -15.24 -13.70 -3.17
N GLN A 187 -16.16 -14.63 -2.89
CA GLN A 187 -16.08 -15.96 -3.50
C GLN A 187 -16.21 -15.89 -5.03
N LYS A 188 -17.14 -15.08 -5.56
CA LYS A 188 -17.33 -14.89 -7.01
C LYS A 188 -16.10 -14.27 -7.69
N MET A 189 -15.38 -13.39 -7.00
CA MET A 189 -14.08 -12.88 -7.46
C MET A 189 -13.04 -14.01 -7.48
N MET A 190 -12.99 -14.86 -6.45
CA MET A 190 -12.02 -15.97 -6.33
C MET A 190 -12.20 -16.98 -7.45
N ASP A 191 -13.45 -17.37 -7.71
CA ASP A 191 -13.86 -18.27 -8.77
C ASP A 191 -13.55 -17.70 -10.17
N SER A 192 -13.29 -16.39 -10.28
CA SER A 192 -12.94 -15.68 -11.51
C SER A 192 -11.44 -15.45 -11.71
N MET A 193 -10.60 -15.76 -10.71
CA MET A 193 -9.15 -15.56 -10.80
C MET A 193 -8.54 -16.51 -11.85
N THR A 194 -7.71 -15.95 -12.73
CA THR A 194 -6.98 -16.70 -13.77
C THR A 194 -5.63 -17.24 -13.29
N ILE A 195 -5.20 -16.85 -12.09
CA ILE A 195 -3.87 -17.07 -11.52
C ILE A 195 -3.87 -17.94 -10.26
N ARG A 196 -2.72 -18.51 -9.95
CA ARG A 196 -2.45 -19.33 -8.75
C ARG A 196 -1.09 -18.99 -8.15
N VAL A 197 -0.90 -19.38 -6.90
CA VAL A 197 0.38 -19.22 -6.19
C VAL A 197 1.50 -19.94 -6.94
N GLY A 198 2.60 -19.23 -7.18
CA GLY A 198 3.77 -19.72 -7.91
C GLY A 198 3.77 -19.39 -9.41
N ASP A 199 2.64 -18.98 -9.99
CA ASP A 199 2.53 -18.66 -11.42
C ASP A 199 3.47 -17.51 -11.82
N GLN A 200 3.81 -17.47 -13.12
CA GLN A 200 4.40 -16.30 -13.76
C GLN A 200 3.30 -15.51 -14.45
N ILE A 201 3.28 -14.21 -14.19
CA ILE A 201 2.37 -13.26 -14.84
C ILE A 201 3.17 -12.22 -15.61
N VAL A 202 2.59 -11.74 -16.70
CA VAL A 202 3.14 -10.63 -17.48
C VAL A 202 2.31 -9.37 -17.28
N GLU A 203 2.94 -8.22 -17.47
CA GLU A 203 2.26 -6.92 -17.52
C GLU A 203 1.09 -6.94 -18.52
N GLY A 204 -0.05 -6.35 -18.14
CA GLY A 204 -1.28 -6.35 -18.93
C GLY A 204 -2.06 -7.68 -18.93
N GLN A 205 -1.58 -8.73 -18.27
CA GLN A 205 -2.30 -9.99 -18.17
C GLN A 205 -3.58 -9.85 -17.33
N LEU A 206 -4.73 -10.26 -17.88
CA LEU A 206 -5.99 -10.41 -17.14
C LEU A 206 -5.81 -11.35 -15.94
N LEU A 207 -6.04 -10.84 -14.73
CA LEU A 207 -5.95 -11.58 -13.47
C LEU A 207 -7.29 -12.15 -13.00
N GLY A 208 -8.40 -11.55 -13.44
CA GLY A 208 -9.76 -11.91 -13.03
C GLY A 208 -10.68 -10.71 -13.08
N TYR A 209 -11.67 -10.65 -12.17
CA TYR A 209 -12.61 -9.54 -12.08
C TYR A 209 -12.81 -9.04 -10.65
N LEU A 210 -12.96 -7.72 -10.49
CA LEU A 210 -13.63 -7.11 -9.35
C LEU A 210 -15.14 -7.19 -9.58
N TYR A 211 -15.91 -7.60 -8.56
CA TYR A 211 -17.38 -7.47 -8.58
C TYR A 211 -17.80 -6.41 -7.55
N GLY A 212 -18.31 -5.28 -8.04
CA GLY A 212 -18.74 -4.16 -7.21
C GLY A 212 -20.11 -4.42 -6.55
N GLN A 213 -20.27 -3.90 -5.34
CA GLN A 213 -21.54 -3.85 -4.63
C GLN A 213 -22.21 -2.47 -4.71
N ASP A 214 -21.41 -1.43 -4.67
CA ASP A 214 -21.82 -0.04 -4.83
C ASP A 214 -20.66 0.78 -5.42
N GLU A 215 -20.88 2.07 -5.64
CA GLU A 215 -19.92 3.00 -6.27
C GLU A 215 -18.62 3.24 -5.48
N TRP A 216 -18.45 2.60 -4.32
CA TRP A 216 -17.20 2.60 -3.54
C TRP A 216 -16.43 1.29 -3.66
N ALA A 217 -16.84 0.40 -4.57
CA ALA A 217 -16.03 -0.72 -5.03
C ALA A 217 -14.69 -0.21 -5.58
N HIS A 218 -13.59 -0.86 -5.24
CA HIS A 218 -12.27 -0.43 -5.70
C HIS A 218 -11.24 -1.56 -5.73
N VAL A 219 -10.18 -1.34 -6.50
CA VAL A 219 -8.88 -1.98 -6.26
C VAL A 219 -8.03 -1.03 -5.43
N HIS A 220 -7.58 -1.47 -4.26
CA HIS A 220 -6.45 -0.86 -3.57
C HIS A 220 -5.16 -1.49 -4.09
N MET A 221 -4.28 -0.70 -4.70
CA MET A 221 -2.95 -1.13 -5.15
C MET A 221 -1.86 -0.56 -4.24
N SER A 222 -1.04 -1.43 -3.64
CA SER A 222 0.14 -1.02 -2.87
C SER A 222 1.43 -1.62 -3.42
N LEU A 223 2.54 -0.91 -3.19
CA LEU A 223 3.89 -1.33 -3.52
C LEU A 223 4.76 -1.28 -2.25
N LYS A 224 5.47 -2.37 -1.97
CA LYS A 224 6.39 -2.48 -0.82
C LYS A 224 7.81 -2.80 -1.28
N ALA A 225 8.79 -2.12 -0.70
CA ALA A 225 10.20 -2.38 -0.95
C ALA A 225 10.59 -3.82 -0.57
N SER A 226 11.53 -4.40 -1.31
CA SER A 226 12.05 -5.75 -1.06
C SER A 226 13.36 -5.73 -0.28
N ASP A 227 13.35 -5.06 0.88
CA ASP A 227 14.40 -5.24 1.87
C ASP A 227 13.95 -6.21 2.98
N ARG A 228 14.93 -6.80 3.67
CA ARG A 228 14.69 -7.59 4.89
C ARG A 228 14.59 -6.71 6.14
N GLY A 229 14.30 -5.41 5.95
CA GLY A 229 14.24 -4.40 6.99
C GLY A 229 12.81 -4.18 7.50
N PRO A 230 12.59 -3.04 8.17
CA PRO A 230 11.25 -2.58 8.54
C PRO A 230 10.38 -2.37 7.30
N GLU A 231 9.07 -2.56 7.45
CA GLU A 231 8.12 -2.38 6.36
C GLU A 231 8.18 -0.96 5.75
N LYS A 232 8.59 -0.89 4.48
CA LYS A 232 8.71 0.36 3.72
C LYS A 232 7.74 0.38 2.54
N TRP A 233 6.67 1.15 2.70
CA TRP A 233 5.70 1.44 1.64
C TRP A 233 6.27 2.44 0.65
N LEU A 234 6.02 2.20 -0.64
CA LEU A 234 6.47 3.01 -1.77
C LEU A 234 5.22 3.56 -2.47
N CYS A 235 5.24 4.83 -2.90
CA CYS A 235 4.14 5.36 -3.68
C CYS A 235 4.14 4.69 -5.07
N PRO A 236 3.07 3.97 -5.50
CA PRO A 236 3.09 3.30 -6.80
C PRO A 236 3.24 4.27 -7.99
N ALA A 237 2.78 5.51 -7.85
CA ALA A 237 2.86 6.50 -8.93
C ALA A 237 4.30 6.94 -9.26
N ASP A 238 5.25 6.88 -8.31
CA ASP A 238 6.67 7.17 -8.58
C ASP A 238 7.33 6.13 -9.51
N TYR A 239 6.64 5.01 -9.78
CA TYR A 239 7.11 3.89 -10.59
C TYR A 239 6.29 3.72 -11.88
N MET A 240 5.54 4.73 -12.33
CA MET A 240 4.74 4.67 -13.56
C MET A 240 5.37 5.54 -14.67
N ALA A 241 5.95 4.96 -15.71
CA ALA A 241 6.64 5.76 -16.74
C ALA A 241 5.70 6.64 -17.59
N THR A 242 4.40 6.32 -17.64
CA THR A 242 3.38 7.08 -18.41
C THR A 242 2.55 8.03 -17.54
N LEU A 243 2.97 8.31 -16.30
CA LEU A 243 2.22 9.14 -15.34
C LEU A 243 1.82 10.51 -15.89
N GLU A 244 2.72 11.20 -16.61
CA GLU A 244 2.49 12.55 -17.15
C GLU A 244 1.41 12.61 -18.25
N GLY A 245 1.00 11.46 -18.81
CA GLY A 245 -0.12 11.33 -19.74
C GLY A 245 -1.36 10.66 -19.14
N SER A 246 -1.35 10.32 -17.85
CA SER A 246 -2.41 9.56 -17.18
C SER A 246 -3.54 10.45 -16.64
N ASP A 247 -4.69 9.83 -16.38
CA ASP A 247 -5.83 10.47 -15.73
C ASP A 247 -5.84 10.37 -14.19
N LEU A 248 -4.78 9.80 -13.58
CA LEU A 248 -4.69 9.56 -12.14
C LEU A 248 -4.88 10.83 -11.31
N LEU A 249 -4.16 11.91 -11.62
CA LEU A 249 -4.29 13.17 -10.90
C LEU A 249 -5.66 13.84 -11.18
N PRO A 250 -6.17 13.93 -12.43
CA PRO A 250 -7.55 14.33 -12.71
C PRO A 250 -8.62 13.55 -11.94
N LYS A 251 -8.56 12.22 -11.89
CA LYS A 251 -9.53 11.39 -11.14
C LYS A 251 -9.34 11.48 -9.64
N SER A 252 -8.13 11.79 -9.16
CA SER A 252 -7.92 12.12 -7.75
C SER A 252 -8.56 13.46 -7.38
N LEU A 253 -8.49 14.46 -8.26
CA LEU A 253 -9.25 15.71 -8.10
C LEU A 253 -10.77 15.45 -8.07
N ILE A 254 -11.31 14.59 -8.95
CA ILE A 254 -12.73 14.21 -8.94
C ILE A 254 -13.13 13.57 -7.59
N TRP A 255 -12.32 12.62 -7.10
CA TRP A 255 -12.53 12.00 -5.78
C TRP A 255 -12.48 13.01 -4.63
N ALA A 256 -11.49 13.92 -4.64
CA ALA A 256 -11.37 14.96 -3.63
C ALA A 256 -12.52 15.98 -3.70
N ASP A 257 -13.00 16.33 -4.89
CA ASP A 257 -14.13 17.24 -5.07
C ASP A 257 -15.45 16.62 -4.59
N ARG A 258 -15.62 15.31 -4.78
CA ARG A 258 -16.78 14.57 -4.27
C ARG A 258 -16.89 14.62 -2.73
N LEU A 259 -15.75 14.53 -2.04
CA LEU A 259 -15.70 14.53 -0.56
C LEU A 259 -15.61 15.95 0.04
N TYR A 260 -14.82 16.83 -0.58
CA TYR A 260 -14.41 18.12 -0.01
C TYR A 260 -14.86 19.34 -0.82
N LYS A 261 -15.68 19.16 -1.87
CA LYS A 261 -16.37 20.24 -2.63
C LYS A 261 -15.41 21.30 -3.19
N GLY A 262 -14.31 20.90 -3.83
CA GLY A 262 -13.31 21.82 -4.39
C GLY A 262 -12.33 22.44 -3.39
N SER A 263 -12.48 22.18 -2.09
CA SER A 263 -11.65 22.83 -1.06
C SER A 263 -10.23 22.25 -0.88
N LYS A 264 -9.89 21.17 -1.61
CA LYS A 264 -8.63 20.42 -1.46
C LYS A 264 -8.01 20.13 -2.83
N ARG A 265 -6.68 19.98 -2.86
CA ARG A 265 -5.93 19.57 -4.06
C ARG A 265 -5.07 18.35 -3.72
N PRO A 266 -5.40 17.14 -4.20
CA PRO A 266 -4.59 15.97 -3.91
C PRO A 266 -3.22 16.07 -4.59
N GLN A 267 -2.25 15.36 -4.01
CA GLN A 267 -1.01 14.94 -4.65
C GLN A 267 -1.04 13.42 -4.65
N LEU A 268 -0.52 12.76 -5.68
CA LEU A 268 -0.59 11.30 -5.80
C LEU A 268 0.29 10.56 -4.75
N CYS A 269 1.37 11.22 -4.30
CA CYS A 269 2.29 10.70 -3.30
C CYS A 269 2.50 11.72 -2.18
N ASN A 270 2.23 11.34 -0.93
CA ASN A 270 2.56 12.14 0.27
C ASN A 270 3.41 11.33 1.25
N TYR A 271 4.70 11.68 1.33
CA TYR A 271 5.71 10.97 2.12
C TYR A 271 5.94 11.53 3.52
#